data_AF-A0A530GG07-F1
#
_entry.id   AF-A0A530GG07-F1
#
_cell.length_a   1.000
_cell.length_b   1.000
_cell.length_c   1.000
_cell.angle_alpha   90.00
_cell.angle_beta   90.00
_cell.angle_gamma   90.00
#
_symmetry.space_group_name_H-M   'P 1'
#
loop_
_entity.id
_entity.type
_entity.pdbx_description
1 polymer ?
#
loop_
_entity_poly.entity_id
_entity_poly.type
_entity_poly.pdbx_seq_one_letter_code
_entity_poly.pdbx_strand_id
1 'polypeptide(L)'
;TAQEYGGLIKHGAKLLFAYAEATVPKITVITRKAYGGAYDVMASKHLRGDMNYAWPTAQIAVMGARGAVEIIYRKDIGDPEKIAAHTKTYE
;
A
#
# COMPACT_ATOMS: atom_id res chain seq x y z
N THR A 1 -17.97 -6.99 1.79
CA THR A 1 -18.35 -8.34 2.26
C THR A 1 -18.32 -9.39 1.16
N ALA A 2 -18.74 -9.10 -0.07
CA ALA A 2 -18.69 -10.09 -1.17
C ALA A 2 -17.29 -10.68 -1.43
N GLN A 3 -16.23 -9.85 -1.46
CA GLN A 3 -14.85 -10.32 -1.61
C GLN A 3 -14.37 -11.15 -0.42
N GLU A 4 -14.69 -10.71 0.81
CA GLU A 4 -14.34 -11.43 2.04
C GLU A 4 -14.96 -12.84 2.06
N TYR A 5 -16.27 -12.96 1.78
CA TYR A 5 -16.94 -14.26 1.68
C TYR A 5 -16.52 -15.06 0.44
N GLY A 6 -16.06 -14.37 -0.61
CA GLY A 6 -15.40 -14.96 -1.77
C GLY A 6 -14.00 -15.49 -1.50
N GLY A 7 -13.49 -15.42 -0.26
CA GLY A 7 -12.22 -16.01 0.13
C GLY A 7 -11.00 -15.17 -0.22
N LEU A 8 -11.15 -13.84 -0.33
CA LEU A 8 -10.09 -12.90 -0.71
C LEU A 8 -8.78 -13.12 0.07
N ILE A 9 -8.85 -13.44 1.37
CA ILE A 9 -7.67 -13.71 2.20
C ILE A 9 -6.82 -14.84 1.60
N LYS A 10 -7.44 -15.99 1.29
CA LYS A 10 -6.73 -17.13 0.70
C LYS A 10 -6.30 -16.84 -0.73
N HIS A 11 -7.12 -16.14 -1.51
CA HIS A 11 -6.82 -15.84 -2.90
C HIS A 11 -5.67 -14.83 -3.05
N GLY A 12 -5.66 -13.75 -2.26
CA GLY A 12 -4.59 -12.76 -2.24
C GLY A 12 -3.26 -13.35 -1.77
N ALA A 13 -3.29 -14.24 -0.77
CA ALA A 13 -2.09 -14.93 -0.30
C ALA A 13 -1.40 -15.78 -1.38
N LYS A 14 -2.11 -16.23 -2.44
CA LYS A 14 -1.49 -16.98 -3.54
C LYS A 14 -0.46 -16.15 -4.30
N LEU A 15 -0.75 -14.88 -4.56
CA LEU A 15 0.19 -14.00 -5.27
C LEU A 15 1.39 -13.65 -4.39
N LEU A 16 1.14 -13.39 -3.11
CA LEU A 16 2.19 -13.19 -2.10
C LEU A 16 3.15 -14.40 -2.07
N PHE A 17 2.57 -15.60 -2.00
CA PHE A 17 3.33 -16.85 -1.99
C PHE A 17 4.14 -17.04 -3.27
N ALA A 18 3.52 -16.82 -4.43
CA ALA A 18 4.20 -16.96 -5.72
C ALA A 18 5.43 -16.05 -5.85
N TYR A 19 5.33 -14.77 -5.44
CA TYR A 19 6.49 -13.88 -5.47
C TYR A 19 7.55 -14.22 -4.42
N ALA A 20 7.14 -14.67 -3.23
CA ALA A 20 8.06 -15.07 -2.17
C ALA A 20 8.85 -16.35 -2.53
N GLU A 21 8.20 -17.30 -3.22
CA GLU A 21 8.80 -18.57 -3.65
C GLU A 21 9.67 -18.40 -4.91
N ALA A 22 9.32 -17.48 -5.80
CA ALA A 22 10.03 -17.28 -7.05
C ALA A 22 11.53 -16.98 -6.86
N THR A 23 12.38 -17.85 -7.39
CA THR A 23 13.86 -17.72 -7.37
C THR A 23 14.43 -17.08 -8.63
N VAL A 24 13.60 -16.87 -9.65
CA VAL A 24 13.98 -16.13 -10.85
C VAL A 24 14.26 -14.65 -10.53
N PRO A 25 15.04 -13.95 -11.37
CA PRO A 25 15.25 -12.51 -11.22
C PRO A 25 13.93 -11.73 -11.24
N LYS A 26 13.76 -10.81 -10.28
CA LYS A 26 12.57 -9.97 -10.09
C LYS A 26 12.98 -8.50 -10.14
N ILE A 27 12.41 -7.77 -11.09
CA ILE A 27 12.59 -6.32 -11.24
C ILE A 27 11.21 -5.65 -11.15
N THR A 28 11.10 -4.67 -10.25
CA THR A 28 9.85 -3.94 -10.00
C THR A 28 10.05 -2.46 -10.29
N VAL A 29 9.08 -1.84 -10.97
CA VAL A 29 9.04 -0.39 -11.18
C VAL A 29 7.72 0.14 -10.65
N ILE A 30 7.77 0.96 -9.60
CA ILE A 30 6.60 1.64 -9.04
C ILE A 30 6.37 2.91 -9.86
N THR A 31 5.29 2.91 -10.64
CA THR A 31 4.95 4.02 -11.55
C THR A 31 4.11 5.11 -10.87
N ARG A 32 3.29 4.73 -9.88
CA ARG A 32 2.39 5.64 -9.17
C ARG A 32 2.08 5.13 -7.75
N LYS A 33 0.89 4.60 -7.48
CA LYS A 33 0.46 4.25 -6.12
C LYS A 33 0.98 2.88 -5.68
N ALA A 34 1.51 2.82 -4.45
CA ALA A 34 1.94 1.60 -3.80
C ALA A 34 1.58 1.69 -2.29
N TYR A 35 0.41 1.18 -1.92
CA TYR A 35 -0.14 1.36 -0.58
C TYR A 35 -0.38 0.05 0.18
N GLY A 36 0.01 0.04 1.46
CA GLY A 36 -0.28 -1.02 2.42
C GLY A 36 0.17 -2.41 1.96
N GLY A 37 -0.57 -3.44 2.36
CA GLY A 37 -0.21 -4.83 2.02
C GLY A 37 -0.17 -5.12 0.52
N ALA A 38 -0.86 -4.35 -0.31
CA ALA A 38 -0.76 -4.52 -1.77
C ALA A 38 0.63 -4.14 -2.30
N TYR A 39 1.29 -3.13 -1.72
CA TYR A 39 2.69 -2.83 -2.05
C TYR A 39 3.60 -4.01 -1.72
N ASP A 40 3.42 -4.61 -0.55
CA ASP A 40 4.26 -5.73 -0.11
C ASP A 40 4.12 -6.93 -1.06
N VAL A 41 2.89 -7.26 -1.45
CA VAL A 41 2.55 -8.38 -2.35
C VAL A 41 3.12 -8.18 -3.77
N MET A 42 3.23 -6.94 -4.25
CA MET A 42 3.63 -6.63 -5.63
C MET A 42 5.14 -6.62 -5.82
N ALA A 43 5.79 -7.77 -5.55
CA ALA A 43 7.24 -7.97 -5.71
C ALA A 43 8.07 -6.88 -5.00
N SER A 44 7.68 -6.57 -3.76
CA SER A 44 8.44 -5.66 -2.90
C SER A 44 9.82 -6.23 -2.58
N LYS A 45 10.73 -5.37 -2.12
CA LYS A 45 12.05 -5.80 -1.66
C LYS A 45 11.96 -6.74 -0.44
N HIS A 46 10.89 -6.66 0.34
CA HIS A 46 10.59 -7.58 1.45
C HIS A 46 10.33 -9.01 0.97
N LEU A 47 9.89 -9.20 -0.28
CA LEU A 47 9.74 -10.50 -0.94
C LEU A 47 10.95 -10.86 -1.81
N ARG A 48 12.14 -10.35 -1.46
CA ARG A 48 13.40 -10.64 -2.16
C ARG A 48 13.38 -10.19 -3.62
N GLY A 49 12.74 -9.05 -3.90
CA GLY A 49 12.91 -8.33 -5.17
C GLY A 49 14.37 -7.91 -5.35
N ASP A 50 14.95 -8.23 -6.51
CA ASP A 50 16.37 -7.95 -6.79
C ASP A 50 16.58 -6.45 -6.99
N MET A 51 15.79 -5.84 -7.88
CA MET A 51 15.81 -4.40 -8.15
C MET A 51 14.41 -3.79 -8.03
N ASN A 52 14.29 -2.70 -7.25
CA ASN A 52 13.05 -1.97 -7.07
C ASN A 52 13.30 -0.50 -7.41
N TYR A 53 12.75 -0.05 -8.53
CA TYR A 53 12.79 1.34 -8.97
C TYR A 53 11.47 2.04 -8.65
N ALA A 54 11.53 3.35 -8.49
CA ALA A 54 10.37 4.20 -8.30
C ALA A 54 10.48 5.41 -9.22
N TRP A 55 9.39 5.71 -9.93
CA TRP A 55 9.28 6.96 -10.66
C TRP A 55 9.12 8.15 -9.70
N PRO A 56 9.41 9.39 -10.15
CA PRO A 56 9.15 10.59 -9.36
C PRO A 56 7.67 10.75 -8.96
N THR A 57 6.75 10.14 -9.71
CA THR A 57 5.31 10.10 -9.44
C THR A 57 4.88 9.01 -8.46
N ALA A 58 5.83 8.23 -7.93
CA ALA A 58 5.54 7.14 -7.01
C ALA A 58 5.09 7.66 -5.64
N GLN A 59 4.04 7.02 -5.09
CA GLN A 59 3.49 7.30 -3.76
C GLN A 59 3.51 5.98 -2.99
N ILE A 60 4.49 5.82 -2.09
CA ILE A 60 4.70 4.61 -1.28
C ILE A 60 4.33 4.94 0.17
N ALA A 61 3.27 4.34 0.70
CA ALA A 61 2.74 4.65 2.04
C ALA A 61 1.93 3.49 2.64
N VAL A 62 1.59 3.60 3.94
CA VAL A 62 0.76 2.59 4.62
C VAL A 62 -0.69 2.56 4.10
N MET A 63 -1.25 3.73 3.79
CA MET A 63 -2.56 3.94 3.17
C MET A 63 -2.64 5.35 2.58
N GLY A 64 -3.79 5.73 1.99
CA GLY A 64 -3.99 7.10 1.50
C GLY A 64 -4.01 8.15 2.62
N ALA A 65 -3.54 9.36 2.33
CA ALA A 65 -3.34 10.46 3.29
C ALA A 65 -4.56 10.70 4.19
N ARG A 66 -5.76 10.82 3.60
CA ARG A 66 -7.01 11.01 4.36
C ARG A 66 -7.26 9.92 5.41
N GLY A 67 -7.16 8.66 5.00
CA GLY A 67 -7.39 7.53 5.91
C GLY A 67 -6.34 7.48 7.02
N ALA A 68 -5.09 7.81 6.71
CA ALA A 68 -4.03 7.91 7.71
C ALA A 68 -4.29 9.05 8.71
N VAL A 69 -4.67 10.24 8.22
CA VAL A 69 -4.96 11.40 9.05
C VAL A 69 -6.14 11.18 9.98
N GLU A 70 -7.23 10.56 9.52
CA GLU A 70 -8.39 10.24 10.35
C GLU A 70 -8.02 9.30 11.53
N ILE A 71 -7.02 8.43 11.35
CA ILE A 71 -6.51 7.55 12.40
C ILE A 71 -5.53 8.27 13.33
N ILE A 72 -4.54 8.98 12.77
CA ILE A 72 -3.47 9.66 13.52
C ILE A 72 -4.04 10.83 14.33
N TYR A 73 -4.89 11.65 13.71
CA TYR A 73 -5.53 12.82 14.29
C TYR A 73 -6.97 12.53 14.68
N ARG A 74 -7.24 11.34 15.21
CA ARG A 74 -8.59 10.93 15.65
C ARG A 74 -9.24 11.93 16.63
N LYS A 75 -8.44 12.67 17.40
CA LYS A 75 -8.93 13.73 18.30
C LYS A 75 -9.56 14.91 17.56
N ASP A 76 -9.14 15.18 16.33
CA ASP A 76 -9.60 16.29 15.50
C ASP A 76 -10.71 15.88 14.53
N ILE A 77 -11.20 14.63 14.56
CA ILE A 77 -12.16 14.10 13.56
C ILE A 77 -13.50 14.85 13.51
N GLY A 78 -13.87 15.53 14.60
CA GLY A 78 -15.07 16.38 14.66
C GLY A 78 -14.90 17.77 14.02
N ASP A 79 -13.69 18.12 13.59
CA ASP A 79 -13.32 19.40 13.00
C ASP A 79 -12.84 19.17 11.53
N PRO A 80 -13.75 19.32 10.54
CA PRO A 80 -13.44 19.05 9.15
C PRO A 80 -12.31 19.93 8.58
N GLU A 81 -12.16 21.15 9.09
CA GLU A 81 -11.12 22.08 8.62
C GLU A 81 -9.75 21.60 9.06
N LYS A 82 -9.61 21.15 10.31
CA LYS A 82 -8.36 20.54 10.79
C LYS A 82 -8.01 19.26 10.03
N ILE A 83 -8.98 18.38 9.79
CA ILE A 83 -8.74 17.15 9.02
C ILE A 83 -8.32 17.47 7.58
N ALA A 84 -8.93 18.47 6.94
CA ALA A 84 -8.54 18.91 5.61
C ALA A 84 -7.13 19.52 5.59
N ALA A 85 -6.79 20.34 6.59
CA ALA A 85 -5.47 20.95 6.72
C ALA A 85 -4.37 19.89 6.95
N HIS A 86 -4.62 18.92 7.84
CA HIS A 86 -3.74 17.78 8.06
C HIS A 86 -3.58 16.98 6.77
N THR A 87 -4.69 16.61 6.10
CA THR A 87 -4.64 15.82 4.86
C THR A 87 -3.79 16.48 3.78
N LYS A 88 -3.97 17.78 3.54
CA LYS A 88 -3.20 18.55 2.55
C LYS A 88 -1.69 18.58 2.85
N THR A 89 -1.31 18.43 4.11
CA THR A 89 0.11 18.38 4.51
C THR A 89 0.78 17.05 4.14
N TYR A 90 -0.01 16.00 3.92
CA TYR A 90 0.46 14.63 3.61
C TYR A 90 0.21 14.20 2.15
N GLU A 91 -0.28 15.10 1.30
CA GLU A 91 -0.45 14.90 -0.16
C GLU A 91 0.75 15.44 -0.94
#